data_AF-A0A1G4VPM9-F1
#
_entry.id   AF-A0A1G4VPM9-F1
#
_cell.length_a   1.000
_cell.length_b   1.000
_cell.length_c   1.000
_cell.angle_alpha   90.00
_cell.angle_beta   90.00
_cell.angle_gamma   90.00
#
_symmetry.space_group_name_H-M   'P 1'
#
loop_
_entity.id
_entity.type
_entity.pdbx_description
1 polymer ?
#
loop_
_entity_poly.entity_id
_entity_poly.type
_entity_poly.pdbx_seq_one_letter_code
_entity_poly.pdbx_strand_id
1 'polypeptide(L)'
;MELEIKGSSIRSKIRKKKERAKAELKFLDQVLQLLSEHEVCILGSFWPKTFGKQVFGAALHSSAAQGIHSVLQSHLAQINQFGLVLADSRNDLLNSVVSGSILSQKLRASGDRFPNIVEAPGFVNSSHHAMIQMADITASSIFGRCALSHSCKKNRVDSFEDRTCSFGRDM
;
A
#
# COMPACT_ATOMS: atom_id res chain seq x y z
N MET A 1 6.40 1.67 26.47
CA MET A 1 5.95 0.41 25.86
C MET A 1 5.23 0.78 24.58
N GLU A 2 5.91 0.73 23.45
CA GLU A 2 5.30 1.00 22.16
C GLU A 2 4.47 -0.22 21.75
N LEU A 3 3.16 -0.01 21.56
CA LEU A 3 2.20 -1.09 21.38
C LEU A 3 1.83 -1.18 19.89
N GLU A 4 2.82 -1.52 19.07
CA GLU A 4 2.62 -1.70 17.63
C GLU A 4 1.92 -3.04 17.34
N ILE A 5 0.84 -3.00 16.54
CA ILE A 5 0.05 -4.19 16.19
C ILE A 5 0.32 -4.59 14.74
N LYS A 6 1.24 -5.53 14.52
CA LYS A 6 1.54 -6.01 13.16
C LYS A 6 0.41 -6.86 12.57
N GLY A 7 -0.11 -6.48 11.40
CA GLY A 7 -1.15 -7.23 10.69
C GLY A 7 -0.75 -8.66 10.33
N SER A 8 0.54 -8.87 10.04
CA SER A 8 1.11 -10.18 9.75
C SER A 8 1.03 -11.15 10.95
N SER A 9 1.12 -10.63 12.18
CA SER A 9 0.96 -11.40 13.42
C SER A 9 -0.48 -11.84 13.63
N ILE A 10 -1.46 -10.96 13.35
CA ILE A 10 -2.90 -11.29 13.41
C ILE A 10 -3.21 -12.42 12.43
N ARG A 11 -2.75 -12.28 11.18
CA ARG A 11 -2.88 -13.31 10.15
C ARG A 11 -2.27 -14.65 10.57
N SER A 12 -1.10 -14.62 11.20
CA SER A 12 -0.44 -15.83 11.71
C SER A 12 -1.27 -16.51 12.80
N LYS A 13 -1.86 -15.73 13.72
CA LYS A 13 -2.76 -16.23 14.77
C LYS A 13 -4.03 -16.85 14.18
N ILE A 14 -4.66 -16.20 13.21
CA ILE A 14 -5.84 -16.74 12.49
C ILE A 14 -5.51 -18.09 11.87
N ARG A 15 -4.38 -18.19 11.16
CA ARG A 15 -3.95 -19.45 10.52
C ARG A 15 -3.73 -20.57 11.53
N LYS A 16 -3.12 -20.27 12.69
CA LYS A 16 -2.81 -21.26 13.72
C LYS A 16 -4.06 -21.71 14.50
N LYS A 17 -4.96 -20.78 14.82
CA LYS A 17 -6.13 -21.02 15.68
C LYS A 17 -7.37 -21.47 14.91
N LYS A 18 -7.43 -21.26 13.59
CA LYS A 18 -8.56 -21.62 12.71
C LYS A 18 -9.89 -21.16 13.31
N GLU A 19 -10.79 -22.08 13.65
CA GLU A 19 -12.14 -21.79 14.20
C GLU A 19 -12.11 -21.05 15.54
N ARG A 20 -11.00 -21.11 16.27
CA ARG A 20 -10.82 -20.39 17.54
C ARG A 20 -10.33 -18.95 17.35
N ALA A 21 -10.13 -18.49 16.11
CA ALA A 21 -9.65 -17.14 15.80
C ALA A 21 -10.76 -16.07 15.79
N LYS A 22 -11.87 -16.29 16.52
CA LYS A 22 -13.03 -15.38 16.50
C LYS A 22 -12.68 -13.96 16.93
N ALA A 23 -11.79 -13.81 17.92
CA ALA A 23 -11.36 -12.51 18.40
C ALA A 23 -10.52 -11.77 17.34
N GLU A 24 -9.58 -12.45 16.69
CA GLU A 24 -8.76 -11.85 15.64
C GLU A 24 -9.58 -11.50 14.40
N LEU A 25 -10.59 -12.32 14.03
CA LEU A 25 -11.50 -12.02 12.93
C LEU A 25 -12.41 -10.82 13.26
N LYS A 26 -12.98 -10.79 14.47
CA LYS A 26 -13.79 -9.65 14.93
C LYS A 26 -12.98 -8.34 14.97
N PHE A 27 -11.72 -8.42 15.37
CA PHE A 27 -10.83 -7.26 15.33
C PHE A 27 -10.64 -6.73 13.90
N LEU A 28 -10.38 -7.61 12.92
CA LEU A 28 -10.24 -7.18 11.52
C LEU A 28 -11.54 -6.61 10.95
N ASP A 29 -12.67 -7.21 11.30
CA ASP A 29 -14.01 -6.73 10.93
C ASP A 29 -14.25 -5.30 11.44
N GLN A 30 -13.94 -5.04 12.72
CA GLN A 30 -14.03 -3.70 13.32
C GLN A 30 -13.09 -2.69 12.67
N VAL A 31 -11.88 -3.11 12.26
CA VAL A 31 -10.95 -2.24 11.51
C VAL A 31 -11.55 -1.87 10.16
N LEU A 32 -12.09 -2.84 9.40
CA LEU A 32 -12.72 -2.56 8.10
C LEU A 32 -13.96 -1.70 8.24
N GLN A 33 -14.77 -1.94 9.27
CA GLN A 33 -15.93 -1.11 9.59
C GLN A 33 -15.51 0.34 9.86
N LEU A 34 -14.48 0.55 10.69
CA LEU A 34 -13.97 1.89 11.00
C LEU A 34 -13.48 2.63 9.74
N LEU A 35 -12.77 1.93 8.86
CA LEU A 35 -12.31 2.48 7.57
C LEU A 35 -13.50 2.86 6.68
N SER A 36 -14.55 2.02 6.64
CA SER A 36 -15.76 2.30 5.87
C SER A 36 -16.55 3.48 6.42
N GLU A 37 -16.68 3.61 7.74
CA GLU A 37 -17.39 4.70 8.42
C GLU A 37 -16.75 6.07 8.16
N HIS A 38 -15.44 6.09 7.92
CA HIS A 38 -14.68 7.31 7.62
C HIS A 38 -14.40 7.47 6.11
N GLU A 39 -15.12 6.74 5.25
CA GLU A 39 -15.00 6.82 3.79
C GLU A 39 -13.57 6.62 3.28
N VAL A 40 -12.78 5.79 3.98
CA VAL A 40 -11.39 5.52 3.59
C VAL A 40 -11.36 4.61 2.39
N CYS A 41 -10.86 5.13 1.27
CA CYS A 41 -10.62 4.33 0.07
C CYS A 41 -9.31 3.54 0.18
N ILE A 42 -9.36 2.24 -0.07
CA ILE A 42 -8.18 1.38 -0.10
C ILE A 42 -7.76 1.14 -1.54
N LEU A 43 -6.57 1.61 -1.88
CA LEU A 43 -5.91 1.30 -3.15
C LEU A 43 -4.75 0.33 -2.89
N GLY A 44 -4.83 -0.84 -3.51
CA GLY A 44 -3.78 -1.86 -3.45
C GLY A 44 -3.15 -2.09 -4.81
N SER A 45 -1.82 -2.17 -4.84
CA SER A 45 -1.08 -2.69 -5.99
C SER A 45 -0.13 -3.78 -5.51
N PHE A 46 0.02 -4.84 -6.30
CA PHE A 46 0.81 -6.00 -5.94
C PHE A 46 1.87 -6.30 -6.99
N TRP A 47 3.11 -6.43 -6.52
CA TRP A 47 4.25 -6.76 -7.36
C TRP A 47 4.75 -8.16 -7.00
N PRO A 48 4.37 -9.20 -7.76
CA PRO A 48 4.90 -10.53 -7.56
C PRO A 48 6.39 -10.56 -7.88
N LYS A 49 7.18 -11.20 -7.04
CA LYS A 49 8.58 -11.51 -7.37
C LYS A 49 8.58 -12.58 -8.47
N THR A 50 9.18 -12.28 -9.62
CA THR A 50 9.38 -13.27 -10.67
C THR A 50 10.51 -14.21 -10.27
N PHE A 51 10.32 -15.52 -10.44
CA PHE A 51 11.36 -16.51 -10.17
C PHE A 51 12.58 -16.30 -11.09
N GLY A 52 13.79 -16.44 -10.55
CA GLY A 52 15.04 -16.37 -11.32
C GLY A 52 15.54 -14.97 -11.68
N LYS A 53 14.81 -13.89 -11.35
CA LYS A 53 15.28 -12.51 -11.55
C LYS A 53 15.70 -11.85 -10.24
N GLN A 54 16.80 -11.12 -10.27
CA GLN A 54 17.25 -10.33 -9.12
C GLN A 54 16.25 -9.21 -8.83
N VAL A 55 15.73 -9.18 -7.61
CA VAL A 55 14.80 -8.14 -7.17
C VAL A 55 15.62 -7.03 -6.50
N PHE A 56 15.74 -5.89 -7.19
CA PHE A 56 16.32 -4.68 -6.60
C PHE A 56 15.28 -4.05 -5.67
N GLY A 57 15.37 -4.34 -4.37
CA GLY A 57 14.38 -3.90 -3.38
C GLY A 57 14.13 -2.40 -3.40
N ALA A 58 15.19 -1.58 -3.47
CA ALA A 58 15.07 -0.12 -3.51
C ALA A 58 14.28 0.37 -4.74
N ALA A 59 14.57 -0.18 -5.93
CA ALA A 59 13.88 0.16 -7.17
C ALA A 59 12.40 -0.24 -7.15
N LEU A 60 12.07 -1.34 -6.45
CA LEU A 60 10.68 -1.76 -6.28
C LEU A 60 9.90 -0.78 -5.39
N HIS A 61 10.50 -0.31 -4.30
CA HIS A 61 9.86 0.65 -3.40
C HIS A 61 9.68 2.03 -4.04
N SER A 62 10.67 2.52 -4.79
CA SER A 62 10.52 3.77 -5.54
C SER A 62 9.45 3.64 -6.62
N SER A 63 9.43 2.56 -7.42
CA SER A 63 8.35 2.33 -8.39
C SER A 63 6.96 2.24 -7.76
N ALA A 64 6.83 1.54 -6.62
CA ALA A 64 5.56 1.45 -5.91
C ALA A 64 5.11 2.83 -5.40
N ALA A 65 6.02 3.61 -4.82
CA ALA A 65 5.74 4.96 -4.36
C ALA A 65 5.29 5.87 -5.51
N GLN A 66 5.97 5.82 -6.67
CA GLN A 66 5.60 6.56 -7.87
C GLN A 66 4.21 6.17 -8.40
N GLY A 67 3.89 4.87 -8.37
CA GLY A 67 2.57 4.37 -8.75
C GLY A 67 1.48 4.94 -7.86
N ILE A 68 1.68 4.90 -6.53
CA ILE A 68 0.76 5.48 -5.55
C ILE A 68 0.58 6.99 -5.78
N HIS A 69 1.67 7.74 -5.98
CA HIS A 69 1.59 9.17 -6.28
C HIS A 69 0.83 9.45 -7.58
N SER A 70 1.02 8.63 -8.61
CA SER A 70 0.32 8.81 -9.89
C SER A 70 -1.19 8.61 -9.75
N VAL A 71 -1.62 7.58 -9.00
CA VAL A 71 -3.05 7.34 -8.78
C VAL A 71 -3.65 8.43 -7.88
N LEU A 72 -2.96 8.80 -6.79
CA LEU A 72 -3.43 9.87 -5.91
C LEU A 72 -3.52 11.21 -6.66
N GLN A 73 -2.50 11.56 -7.44
CA GLN A 73 -2.52 12.77 -8.28
C GLN A 73 -3.72 12.78 -9.24
N SER A 74 -4.00 11.64 -9.89
CA SER A 74 -5.12 11.54 -10.82
C SER A 74 -6.45 11.75 -10.10
N HIS A 75 -6.60 11.19 -8.89
CA HIS A 75 -7.79 11.38 -8.07
C HIS A 75 -7.93 12.83 -7.59
N LEU A 76 -6.86 13.42 -7.04
CA LEU A 76 -6.85 14.80 -6.54
C LEU A 76 -7.16 15.81 -7.66
N ALA A 77 -6.65 15.58 -8.87
CA ALA A 77 -6.97 16.41 -10.03
C ALA A 77 -8.46 16.32 -10.41
N GLN A 78 -9.08 15.14 -10.33
CA GLN A 78 -10.51 14.95 -10.62
C GLN A 78 -11.41 15.71 -9.63
N ILE A 79 -11.01 15.75 -8.36
CA ILE A 79 -11.77 16.45 -7.31
C ILE A 79 -11.30 17.89 -7.06
N ASN A 80 -10.32 18.36 -7.84
CA ASN A 80 -9.68 19.67 -7.71
C ASN A 80 -9.23 20.01 -6.26
N GLN A 81 -8.54 19.05 -5.63
CA GLN A 81 -8.00 19.23 -4.27
C GLN A 81 -6.48 19.04 -4.23
N PHE A 82 -5.89 19.40 -3.10
CA PHE A 82 -4.51 19.12 -2.78
C PHE A 82 -4.42 18.01 -1.74
N GLY A 83 -3.32 17.26 -1.76
CA GLY A 83 -3.11 16.17 -0.83
C GLY A 83 -1.65 15.93 -0.50
N LEU A 84 -1.44 14.99 0.42
CA LEU A 84 -0.14 14.60 0.94
C LEU A 84 -0.05 13.08 1.02
N VAL A 85 1.17 12.56 0.93
CA VAL A 85 1.43 11.12 1.07
C VAL A 85 2.21 10.90 2.36
N LEU A 86 1.65 10.07 3.25
CA LEU A 86 2.36 9.55 4.41
C LEU A 86 2.73 8.09 4.17
N ALA A 87 3.98 7.75 4.45
CA ALA A 87 4.52 6.41 4.29
C ALA A 87 5.11 5.90 5.61
N ASP A 88 5.04 4.58 5.80
CA ASP A 88 5.70 3.92 6.93
C ASP A 88 7.22 4.08 6.81
N SER A 89 7.83 4.62 7.86
CA SER A 89 9.27 4.89 7.88
C SER A 89 10.08 3.59 7.88
N ARG A 90 11.18 3.60 7.13
CA ARG A 90 12.18 2.53 7.14
C ARG A 90 13.50 3.07 7.69
N ASN A 91 14.62 2.74 7.04
CA ASN A 91 15.88 3.40 7.32
C ASN A 91 16.02 4.66 6.45
N ASP A 92 16.84 5.60 6.92
CA ASP A 92 17.00 6.91 6.31
C ASP A 92 17.46 6.84 4.86
N LEU A 93 18.32 5.88 4.52
CA LEU A 93 18.80 5.69 3.16
C LEU A 93 17.66 5.30 2.20
N LEU A 94 16.83 4.33 2.58
CA LEU A 94 15.70 3.88 1.75
C LEU A 94 14.61 4.95 1.64
N ASN A 95 14.34 5.66 2.73
CA ASN A 95 13.42 6.79 2.75
C ASN A 95 13.91 7.90 1.79
N SER A 96 15.20 8.23 1.86
CA SER A 96 15.83 9.25 1.00
C SER A 96 15.78 8.88 -0.48
N VAL A 97 15.99 7.60 -0.82
CA VAL A 97 15.88 7.13 -2.22
C VAL A 97 14.46 7.30 -2.75
N VAL A 98 13.45 6.98 -1.95
CA VAL A 98 12.05 7.14 -2.35
C VAL A 98 11.68 8.63 -2.50
N SER A 99 12.01 9.46 -1.50
CA SER A 99 11.75 10.90 -1.58
C SER A 99 12.47 11.56 -2.75
N GLY A 100 13.75 11.24 -2.96
CA GLY A 100 14.51 11.76 -4.09
C GLY A 100 13.86 11.38 -5.42
N SER A 101 13.37 10.15 -5.55
CA SER A 101 12.70 9.69 -6.77
C SER A 101 11.39 10.42 -7.08
N ILE A 102 10.61 10.79 -6.06
CA ILE A 102 9.39 11.60 -6.23
C ILE A 102 9.76 13.05 -6.52
N LEU A 103 10.71 13.62 -5.77
CA LEU A 103 11.14 15.00 -5.91
C LEU A 103 11.69 15.27 -7.32
N SER A 104 12.50 14.37 -7.87
CA SER A 104 13.00 14.49 -9.25
C SER A 104 11.87 14.55 -10.28
N GLN A 105 10.72 13.92 -10.04
CA GLN A 105 9.57 13.99 -10.93
C GLN A 105 8.73 15.25 -10.75
N LYS A 106 8.71 15.82 -9.54
CA LYS A 106 8.07 17.11 -9.30
C LYS A 106 8.89 18.28 -9.87
N LEU A 107 10.21 18.21 -9.75
CA LEU A 107 11.14 19.27 -10.19
C LEU A 107 11.70 19.05 -11.60
N ARG A 108 11.13 18.16 -12.39
CA ARG A 108 11.61 17.89 -13.75
C ARG A 108 11.39 19.12 -14.65
N ALA A 109 12.31 19.35 -15.59
CA ALA A 109 12.24 20.49 -16.52
C ALA A 109 10.95 20.49 -17.38
N SER A 110 10.37 19.31 -17.64
CA SER A 110 9.12 19.14 -18.38
C SER A 110 7.86 19.28 -17.52
N GLY A 111 7.96 19.96 -16.37
CA GLY A 111 6.85 20.30 -15.48
C GLY A 111 6.57 19.26 -14.40
N ASP A 112 5.90 19.71 -13.32
CA ASP A 112 5.55 18.87 -12.17
C ASP A 112 4.60 17.74 -12.58
N ARG A 113 5.02 16.48 -12.36
CA ARG A 113 4.18 15.31 -12.61
C ARG A 113 3.05 15.14 -11.59
N PHE A 114 3.20 15.72 -10.39
CA PHE A 114 2.29 15.57 -9.26
C PHE A 114 1.84 16.93 -8.68
N PRO A 115 1.24 17.83 -9.49
CA PRO A 115 0.98 19.22 -9.10
C PRO A 115 -0.03 19.37 -7.95
N ASN A 116 -0.91 18.39 -7.72
CA ASN A 116 -1.87 18.41 -6.61
C ASN A 116 -1.32 17.72 -5.35
N ILE A 117 -0.14 17.11 -5.41
CA ILE A 117 0.53 16.56 -4.23
C ILE A 117 1.54 17.59 -3.74
N VAL A 118 1.36 18.05 -2.50
CA VAL A 118 2.08 19.24 -2.00
C VAL A 118 3.59 19.01 -1.89
N GLU A 119 4.01 17.82 -1.45
CA GLU A 119 5.41 17.54 -1.16
C GLU A 119 5.80 16.08 -1.47
N ALA A 120 7.10 15.77 -1.39
CA ALA A 120 7.60 14.40 -1.31
C ALA A 120 6.97 13.65 -0.11
N PRO A 121 6.95 12.30 -0.12
CA PRO A 121 6.27 11.55 0.93
C PRO A 121 6.88 11.82 2.31
N GLY A 122 6.01 12.08 3.29
CA GLY A 122 6.37 12.15 4.70
C GLY A 122 6.51 10.76 5.28
N PHE A 123 7.64 10.45 5.92
CA PHE A 123 7.85 9.16 6.58
C PHE A 123 7.54 9.26 8.06
N VAL A 124 6.63 8.41 8.54
CA VAL A 124 6.16 8.41 9.93
C VAL A 124 6.31 7.04 10.55
N ASN A 125 6.44 7.00 11.88
CA ASN A 125 6.50 5.74 12.61
C ASN A 125 5.09 5.19 12.82
N SER A 126 4.87 3.94 12.41
CA SER A 126 3.63 3.18 12.60
C SER A 126 3.18 3.11 14.06
N SER A 127 4.10 3.11 15.03
CA SER A 127 3.76 3.08 16.46
C SER A 127 3.06 4.34 16.97
N HIS A 128 3.20 5.47 16.25
CA HIS A 128 2.67 6.77 16.66
C HIS A 128 1.63 7.33 15.68
N HIS A 129 1.39 6.67 14.54
CA HIS A 129 0.48 7.15 13.50
C HIS A 129 -0.63 6.14 13.20
N ALA A 130 -1.83 6.40 13.72
CA ALA A 130 -2.97 5.49 13.64
C ALA A 130 -3.30 5.05 12.20
N MET A 131 -3.29 5.96 11.23
CA MET A 131 -3.59 5.60 9.84
C MET A 131 -2.52 4.73 9.18
N ILE A 132 -1.24 4.88 9.57
CA ILE A 132 -0.19 3.98 9.07
C ILE A 132 -0.32 2.62 9.74
N GLN A 133 -0.67 2.59 11.02
CA GLN A 133 -0.97 1.35 11.72
C GLN A 133 -2.15 0.60 11.07
N MET A 134 -3.23 1.31 10.70
CA MET A 134 -4.36 0.73 9.97
C MET A 134 -3.94 0.24 8.58
N ALA A 135 -3.07 0.98 7.88
CA ALA A 135 -2.54 0.56 6.59
C ALA A 135 -1.74 -0.74 6.69
N ASP A 136 -0.83 -0.90 7.67
CA ASP A 136 -0.11 -2.17 7.88
C ASP A 136 -1.08 -3.30 8.24
N ILE A 137 -2.01 -3.07 9.18
CA ILE A 137 -2.98 -4.08 9.58
C ILE A 137 -3.74 -4.58 8.36
N THR A 138 -4.28 -3.68 7.55
CA THR A 138 -5.11 -4.02 6.39
C THR A 138 -4.29 -4.69 5.29
N ALA A 139 -3.15 -4.12 4.91
CA ALA A 139 -2.27 -4.65 3.86
C ALA A 139 -1.71 -6.04 4.24
N SER A 140 -1.19 -6.17 5.45
CA SER A 140 -0.51 -7.37 5.91
C SER A 140 -1.48 -8.47 6.35
N SER A 141 -2.67 -8.16 6.88
CA SER A 141 -3.61 -9.20 7.31
C SER A 141 -4.52 -9.72 6.20
N ILE A 142 -5.00 -8.83 5.31
CA ILE A 142 -6.00 -9.15 4.28
C ILE A 142 -5.34 -9.34 2.92
N PHE A 143 -4.73 -8.28 2.38
CA PHE A 143 -4.28 -8.27 0.97
C PHE A 143 -3.11 -9.21 0.69
N GLY A 144 -2.23 -9.41 1.67
CA GLY A 144 -1.12 -10.35 1.55
C GLY A 144 -1.57 -11.76 1.11
N ARG A 145 -2.80 -12.20 1.42
CA ARG A 145 -3.31 -13.51 0.98
C ARG A 145 -3.98 -13.48 -0.39
N CYS A 146 -4.78 -12.44 -0.68
CA CYS A 146 -5.45 -12.28 -1.97
C CYS A 146 -4.44 -12.18 -3.12
N ALA A 147 -3.34 -11.48 -2.87
CA ALA A 147 -2.27 -11.32 -3.83
C ALA A 147 -1.46 -12.62 -4.06
N LEU A 148 -1.11 -13.33 -2.98
CA LEU A 148 -0.38 -14.59 -3.07
C LEU A 148 -1.21 -15.70 -3.73
N SER A 149 -2.52 -15.76 -3.48
CA SER A 149 -3.40 -16.75 -4.12
C SER A 149 -3.53 -16.49 -5.62
N HIS A 150 -3.59 -15.23 -6.06
CA HIS A 150 -3.58 -14.85 -7.47
C HIS A 150 -2.26 -15.18 -8.15
N SER A 151 -1.12 -14.84 -7.54
CA SER A 151 0.21 -15.13 -8.10
C SER A 151 0.46 -16.63 -8.27
N CYS A 152 -0.07 -17.45 -7.37
CA CYS A 152 0.08 -18.91 -7.44
C CYS A 152 -0.78 -19.52 -8.57
N LYS A 153 -1.93 -18.91 -8.91
CA LYS A 153 -2.78 -19.34 -10.04
C LYS A 153 -2.23 -18.92 -11.41
N LYS A 154 -1.67 -17.71 -11.51
CA LYS A 154 -1.14 -17.16 -12.79
C LYS A 154 0.08 -17.93 -13.32
N ASN A 155 0.78 -18.66 -12.46
CA ASN A 155 1.88 -19.55 -12.87
C ASN A 155 1.42 -20.89 -13.47
N ARG A 156 0.13 -21.09 -13.72
CA ARG A 156 -0.38 -22.30 -14.39
C ARG A 156 -0.76 -22.07 -15.87
N VAL A 157 -0.99 -20.84 -16.33
CA VAL A 157 -1.26 -20.53 -17.75
C VAL A 157 -0.89 -19.05 -18.05
N ASP A 158 0.08 -18.89 -18.94
CA ASP A 158 0.36 -17.79 -19.89
C ASP A 158 0.46 -16.29 -19.52
N SER A 159 1.21 -15.65 -20.40
CA SER A 159 1.70 -14.28 -20.57
C SER A 159 0.93 -13.12 -19.94
N PHE A 160 1.71 -12.19 -19.41
CA PHE A 160 1.34 -10.98 -18.68
C PHE A 160 0.91 -9.86 -19.63
N GLU A 161 -0.39 -9.63 -19.79
CA GLU A 161 -0.93 -8.34 -20.23
C GLU A 161 -1.38 -7.52 -19.02
N ASP A 162 -1.03 -6.24 -19.09
CA ASP A 162 -1.24 -5.19 -18.10
C ASP A 162 -2.76 -4.94 -17.93
N ARG A 163 -3.29 -5.22 -16.75
CA ARG A 163 -4.65 -4.81 -16.39
C ARG A 163 -4.62 -4.24 -14.97
N THR A 164 -4.75 -2.92 -14.90
CA THR A 164 -5.27 -2.21 -13.74
C THR A 164 -6.61 -2.85 -13.34
N CYS A 165 -6.69 -3.45 -12.15
CA CYS A 165 -7.98 -3.79 -11.57
C CYS A 165 -8.70 -2.48 -11.22
N SER A 166 -9.54 -1.99 -12.12
CA SER A 166 -10.61 -1.07 -11.78
C SER A 166 -11.62 -1.85 -10.92
N PHE A 167 -11.68 -1.53 -9.64
CA PHE A 167 -12.84 -1.88 -8.82
C PHE A 167 -14.00 -1.02 -9.33
N GLY A 168 -14.88 -1.64 -10.13
CA GLY A 168 -16.10 -1.02 -10.61
C GLY A 168 -16.98 -0.62 -9.43
N ARG A 169 -17.41 0.63 -9.42
CA ARG A 169 -18.59 1.07 -8.67
C ARG A 169 -19.80 0.61 -9.49
N ASP A 170 -20.43 -0.47 -9.06
CA ASP A 170 -21.80 -0.75 -9.44
C ASP A 170 -22.69 0.07 -8.50
N MET A 171 -23.18 1.20 -9.00
CA MET A 171 -24.45 1.83 -8.61
C MET A 171 -25.35 1.84 -9.84
#